data_AF-A0A286GLL9-F1
#
_entry.id   AF-A0A286GLL9-F1
#
_cell.length_a   1.000
_cell.length_b   1.000
_cell.length_c   1.000
_cell.angle_alpha   90.00
_cell.angle_beta   90.00
_cell.angle_gamma   90.00
#
_symmetry.space_group_name_H-M   'P 1'
#
loop_
_entity.id
_entity.type
_entity.pdbx_description
1 polymer ?
#
loop_
_entity_poly.entity_id
_entity_poly.type
_entity_poly.pdbx_seq_one_letter_code
_entity_poly.pdbx_strand_id
1 'polypeptide(L)'
;MPMPREIPSVPDHWQQFLSSLLVAVALPLSPLVIDKAIKGYVPDTTLFLTVALYILAIAGSSRSTLMLGLSIFVGGGYLLAYGYISNSKADAALAPDEWIPVVARYAFVAIFVLQQVAERYNRHVAKKDPFWPFRPTTGN
;
A
#
# COMPACT_ATOMS: atom_id res chain seq x y z
N MET A 1 -17.03 40.43 -23.91
CA MET A 1 -17.05 38.95 -23.82
C MET A 1 -16.65 38.56 -22.40
N PRO A 2 -17.45 37.78 -21.67
CA PRO A 2 -17.03 37.28 -20.35
C PRO A 2 -15.86 36.32 -20.54
N MET A 3 -14.76 36.55 -19.81
CA MET A 3 -13.62 35.64 -19.77
C MET A 3 -14.07 34.30 -19.17
N PRO A 4 -13.75 33.15 -19.80
CA PRO A 4 -14.02 31.84 -19.22
C PRO A 4 -13.38 31.75 -17.84
N ARG A 5 -14.16 31.36 -16.83
CA ARG A 5 -13.65 31.18 -15.48
C ARG A 5 -12.86 29.88 -15.43
N GLU A 6 -11.58 29.97 -15.07
CA GLU A 6 -10.75 28.79 -14.89
C GLU A 6 -11.32 27.91 -13.76
N ILE A 7 -11.32 26.59 -13.98
CA ILE A 7 -11.70 25.62 -12.95
C ILE A 7 -10.56 25.62 -11.92
N PRO A 8 -10.82 25.89 -10.64
CA PRO A 8 -9.78 25.92 -9.63
C PRO A 8 -9.10 24.54 -9.54
N SER A 9 -7.78 24.52 -9.69
CA SER A 9 -6.98 23.32 -9.51
C SER A 9 -6.94 22.91 -8.04
N VAL A 10 -6.79 21.62 -7.78
CA VAL A 10 -6.55 21.10 -6.42
C VAL A 10 -5.22 21.66 -5.92
N PRO A 11 -5.09 22.08 -4.65
CA PRO A 11 -3.82 22.59 -4.12
C PRO A 11 -2.66 21.58 -4.27
N ASP A 12 -1.47 22.05 -4.61
CA ASP A 12 -0.30 21.20 -4.92
C ASP A 12 0.02 20.15 -3.85
N HIS A 13 -0.07 20.53 -2.57
CA HIS A 13 0.19 19.61 -1.45
C HIS A 13 -0.79 18.43 -1.42
N TRP A 14 -2.05 18.66 -1.79
CA TRP A 14 -3.05 17.60 -1.94
C TRP A 14 -2.80 16.75 -3.18
N GLN A 15 -2.35 17.34 -4.29
CA GLN A 15 -1.95 16.57 -5.48
C GLN A 15 -0.76 15.64 -5.17
N GLN A 16 0.24 16.14 -4.43
CA GLN A 16 1.39 15.35 -3.99
C GLN A 16 0.96 14.23 -3.02
N PHE A 17 0.07 14.53 -2.07
CA PHE A 17 -0.46 13.52 -1.16
C PHE A 17 -1.26 12.43 -1.89
N LEU A 18 -2.22 12.81 -2.73
CA LEU A 18 -3.08 11.89 -3.48
C LEU A 18 -2.28 11.04 -4.46
N SER A 19 -1.32 11.62 -5.19
CA SER A 19 -0.44 10.87 -6.08
C SER A 19 0.43 9.87 -5.31
N SER A 20 0.92 10.25 -4.12
CA SER A 20 1.66 9.33 -3.25
C SER A 20 0.79 8.18 -2.77
N LEU A 21 -0.50 8.43 -2.49
CA LEU A 21 -1.44 7.42 -2.05
C LEU A 21 -1.77 6.44 -3.18
N LEU A 22 -2.01 6.95 -4.39
CA LEU A 22 -2.28 6.12 -5.56
C LEU A 22 -1.11 5.19 -5.89
N VAL A 23 0.11 5.72 -5.93
CA VAL A 23 1.27 4.94 -6.36
C VAL A 23 1.83 4.06 -5.25
N ALA A 24 1.95 4.58 -4.03
CA ALA A 24 2.62 3.85 -2.97
C ALA A 24 1.69 3.02 -2.07
N VAL A 25 0.38 3.27 -2.10
CA VAL A 25 -0.60 2.52 -1.30
C VAL A 25 -1.56 1.72 -2.17
N ALA A 26 -2.16 2.33 -3.19
CA ALA A 26 -3.15 1.63 -4.01
C ALA A 26 -2.54 0.65 -5.02
N LEU A 27 -1.47 1.04 -5.71
CA LEU A 27 -0.86 0.19 -6.75
C LEU A 27 -0.38 -1.17 -6.24
N PRO A 28 0.29 -1.30 -5.08
CA PRO A 28 0.70 -2.60 -4.55
C PRO A 28 -0.46 -3.53 -4.17
N LEU A 29 -1.66 -2.99 -3.93
CA LEU A 29 -2.86 -3.78 -3.64
C LEU A 29 -3.56 -4.29 -4.92
N SER A 30 -3.13 -3.84 -6.09
CA SER A 30 -3.71 -4.23 -7.37
C SER A 30 -3.76 -5.75 -7.61
N PRO A 31 -2.77 -6.58 -7.22
CA PRO A 31 -2.85 -8.02 -7.45
C PRO A 31 -4.06 -8.67 -6.76
N LEU A 32 -4.41 -8.22 -5.56
CA LEU A 32 -5.57 -8.74 -4.81
C LEU A 32 -6.89 -8.37 -5.48
N VAL A 33 -6.99 -7.15 -5.99
CA VAL A 33 -8.18 -6.67 -6.71
C VAL A 33 -8.36 -7.45 -8.01
N ILE A 34 -7.26 -7.64 -8.76
CA ILE A 34 -7.27 -8.40 -10.01
C ILE A 34 -7.66 -9.86 -9.77
N ASP A 35 -7.06 -10.52 -8.78
CA ASP A 35 -7.38 -11.91 -8.46
C ASP A 35 -8.84 -12.07 -8.05
N LYS A 36 -9.35 -11.17 -7.19
CA LYS A 36 -10.77 -11.17 -6.82
C LYS A 36 -11.69 -10.94 -8.02
N ALA A 37 -11.33 -10.04 -8.94
CA ALA A 37 -12.14 -9.73 -10.11
C ALA A 37 -12.18 -10.88 -11.12
N ILE A 38 -11.08 -11.61 -11.31
CA ILE A 38 -10.98 -12.70 -12.29
C ILE A 38 -11.48 -14.02 -11.72
N LYS A 39 -11.05 -14.39 -10.50
CA LYS A 39 -11.33 -15.71 -9.90
C LYS A 39 -12.57 -15.72 -9.01
N GLY A 40 -13.08 -14.54 -8.61
CA GLY A 40 -14.17 -14.39 -7.64
C GLY A 40 -13.72 -14.51 -6.18
N TYR A 41 -12.50 -14.99 -5.92
CA TYR A 41 -11.88 -15.11 -4.60
C TYR A 41 -10.39 -14.75 -4.67
N VAL A 42 -9.78 -14.50 -3.51
CA VAL A 42 -8.35 -14.22 -3.39
C VAL A 42 -7.66 -15.48 -2.86
N PRO A 43 -6.78 -16.15 -3.63
CA PRO A 43 -5.99 -17.27 -3.14
C PRO A 43 -5.09 -16.85 -1.97
N ASP A 44 -4.93 -17.75 -0.99
CA ASP A 44 -4.04 -17.51 0.15
C ASP A 44 -2.60 -17.24 -0.32
N THR A 45 -2.11 -18.00 -1.30
CA THR A 45 -0.79 -17.80 -1.92
C THR A 45 -0.59 -16.37 -2.42
N THR A 46 -1.52 -15.82 -3.21
CA THR A 46 -1.48 -14.43 -3.68
C THR A 46 -1.55 -13.44 -2.52
N LEU A 47 -2.40 -13.72 -1.52
CA LEU A 47 -2.56 -12.86 -0.35
C LEU A 47 -1.26 -12.73 0.44
N PHE A 48 -0.68 -13.85 0.89
CA PHE A 48 0.55 -13.84 1.68
C PHE A 48 1.71 -13.19 0.91
N LEU A 49 1.84 -13.48 -0.38
CA LEU A 49 2.87 -12.87 -1.23
C LEU A 49 2.67 -11.35 -1.36
N THR A 50 1.44 -10.90 -1.65
CA THR A 50 1.17 -9.46 -1.83
C THR A 50 1.39 -8.72 -0.52
N VAL A 51 0.96 -9.27 0.61
CA VAL A 51 1.17 -8.67 1.93
C VAL A 51 2.66 -8.59 2.27
N ALA A 52 3.42 -9.67 2.05
CA ALA A 52 4.86 -9.66 2.26
C ALA A 52 5.56 -8.57 1.46
N LEU A 53 5.31 -8.52 0.14
CA LEU A 53 5.90 -7.55 -0.75
C LEU A 53 5.49 -6.12 -0.39
N TYR A 54 4.24 -5.94 0.03
CA TYR A 54 3.74 -4.63 0.43
C TYR A 54 4.41 -4.11 1.71
N ILE A 55 4.53 -4.96 2.73
CA ILE A 55 5.22 -4.61 3.99
C ILE A 55 6.69 -4.25 3.71
N LEU A 56 7.38 -5.04 2.88
CA LEU A 56 8.76 -4.77 2.50
C LEU A 56 8.91 -3.48 1.68
N ALA A 57 7.97 -3.20 0.76
CA ALA A 57 7.95 -1.95 0.00
C ALA A 57 7.72 -0.73 0.90
N ILE A 58 6.85 -0.86 1.91
CA ILE A 58 6.65 0.20 2.92
C ILE A 58 7.96 0.47 3.67
N ALA A 59 8.68 -0.58 4.04
CA ALA A 59 9.95 -0.49 4.75
C ALA A 59 10.93 0.46 4.04
N GLY A 60 11.07 0.32 2.72
CA GLY A 60 11.95 1.17 1.89
C GLY A 60 11.50 2.63 1.79
N SER A 61 10.23 2.93 2.08
CA SER A 61 9.67 4.29 2.00
C SER A 61 9.56 5.02 3.35
N SER A 62 9.86 4.32 4.45
CA SER A 62 9.75 4.83 5.81
C SER A 62 11.03 5.57 6.24
N ARG A 63 10.88 6.68 6.97
CA ARG A 63 12.02 7.36 7.62
C ARG A 63 12.40 6.77 8.98
N SER A 64 11.64 5.80 9.48
CA SER A 64 11.86 5.21 10.80
C SER A 64 12.62 3.89 10.70
N THR A 65 13.82 3.83 11.30
CA THR A 65 14.63 2.59 11.39
C THR A 65 13.89 1.48 12.12
N LEU A 66 13.07 1.82 13.11
CA LEU A 66 12.22 0.84 13.81
C LEU A 66 11.19 0.22 12.86
N MET A 67 10.53 1.06 12.05
CA MET A 67 9.57 0.58 11.06
C MET A 67 10.24 -0.26 9.98
N LEU A 68 11.45 0.09 9.56
CA LEU A 68 12.24 -0.73 8.63
C LEU A 68 12.49 -2.12 9.21
N GLY A 69 13.01 -2.20 10.45
CA GLY A 69 13.29 -3.48 11.11
C GLY A 69 12.03 -4.33 11.33
N LEU A 70 10.95 -3.71 11.80
CA LEU A 70 9.68 -4.39 12.04
C LEU A 70 9.04 -4.88 10.73
N SER A 71 9.14 -4.09 9.66
CA SER A 71 8.66 -4.49 8.34
C SER A 71 9.47 -5.64 7.75
N ILE A 72 10.80 -5.66 7.91
CA ILE A 72 11.62 -6.79 7.48
C ILE A 72 11.25 -8.06 8.25
N PHE A 73 11.09 -7.95 9.58
CA PHE A 73 10.74 -9.09 10.42
C PHE A 73 9.35 -9.66 10.07
N VAL A 74 8.33 -8.80 10.02
CA VAL A 74 6.96 -9.21 9.70
C VAL A 74 6.85 -9.67 8.26
N GLY A 75 7.39 -8.91 7.30
CA GLY A 75 7.38 -9.26 5.88
C GLY A 75 8.11 -10.57 5.60
N GLY A 76 9.24 -10.82 6.27
CA GLY A 76 9.93 -12.11 6.24
C GLY A 76 9.06 -13.26 6.76
N GLY A 77 8.32 -13.04 7.86
CA GLY A 77 7.35 -14.02 8.36
C GLY A 77 6.26 -14.37 7.33
N TYR A 78 5.72 -13.37 6.62
CA TYR A 78 4.74 -13.60 5.55
C TYR A 78 5.36 -14.33 4.33
N LEU A 79 6.63 -14.08 3.98
CA LEU A 79 7.32 -14.84 2.93
C LEU A 79 7.52 -16.31 3.30
N LEU A 80 7.86 -16.59 4.56
CA LEU A 80 7.98 -17.97 5.06
C LEU A 80 6.63 -18.69 5.02
N ALA A 81 5.57 -18.02 5.46
CA ALA A 81 4.21 -18.54 5.38
C ALA A 81 3.78 -18.80 3.92
N TYR A 82 4.09 -17.88 3.01
CA TYR A 82 3.88 -18.07 1.57
C TYR A 82 4.61 -19.32 1.05
N GLY A 83 5.89 -19.49 1.38
CA GLY A 83 6.67 -20.65 0.96
C GLY A 83 6.11 -21.99 1.49
N TYR A 84 5.60 -21.99 2.72
CA TYR A 84 4.93 -23.15 3.30
C TYR A 84 3.61 -23.48 2.57
N ILE A 85 2.74 -22.50 2.38
CA ILE A 85 1.43 -22.68 1.74
C ILE A 85 1.60 -23.09 0.27
N SER A 86 2.51 -22.44 -0.46
CA SER A 86 2.79 -22.73 -1.87
C SER A 86 3.28 -24.17 -2.10
N ASN A 87 4.03 -24.75 -1.15
CA ASN A 87 4.47 -26.15 -1.23
C ASN A 87 3.38 -27.15 -0.87
N SER A 88 2.37 -26.73 -0.11
CA SER A 88 1.33 -27.61 0.42
C SER A 88 0.25 -27.98 -0.61
N LYS A 89 0.27 -27.40 -1.82
CA LYS A 89 -0.85 -27.40 -2.79
C LYS A 89 -2.21 -27.00 -2.16
N ALA A 90 -2.17 -26.40 -0.98
CA ALA A 90 -3.32 -25.96 -0.23
C ALA A 90 -3.69 -24.56 -0.72
N ASP A 91 -4.11 -24.44 -1.99
CA ASP A 91 -4.95 -23.32 -2.42
C ASP A 91 -6.38 -23.58 -1.92
N ALA A 92 -6.51 -23.79 -0.61
CA ALA A 92 -7.80 -23.95 0.02
C ALA A 92 -8.52 -22.60 -0.10
N ALA A 93 -9.55 -22.55 -0.92
CA ALA A 93 -10.53 -21.48 -0.86
C ALA A 93 -11.00 -21.38 0.60
N LEU A 94 -10.96 -20.17 1.17
CA LEU A 94 -11.37 -19.89 2.54
C LEU A 94 -12.69 -20.61 2.84
N ALA A 95 -12.66 -21.53 3.80
CA ALA A 95 -13.87 -22.10 4.36
C ALA A 95 -14.70 -20.94 4.97
N PRO A 96 -15.98 -20.79 4.62
CA PRO A 96 -16.80 -19.63 4.99
C PRO A 96 -17.01 -19.40 6.51
N ASP A 97 -16.54 -20.32 7.34
CA ASP A 97 -16.74 -20.43 8.77
C ASP A 97 -15.53 -20.01 9.63
N GLU A 98 -14.35 -19.78 9.04
CA GLU A 98 -13.15 -19.32 9.75
C GLU A 98 -12.87 -17.81 9.57
N TRP A 99 -13.68 -16.96 10.20
CA TRP A 99 -13.53 -15.49 10.13
C TRP A 99 -12.35 -14.95 10.97
N ILE A 100 -11.92 -15.69 12.00
CA ILE A 100 -10.85 -15.28 12.92
C ILE A 100 -9.48 -15.17 12.23
N PRO A 101 -9.00 -16.17 11.45
CA PRO A 101 -7.74 -16.04 10.72
C PRO A 101 -7.80 -14.97 9.63
N VAL A 102 -8.96 -14.74 9.02
CA VAL A 102 -9.16 -13.70 8.00
C VAL A 102 -9.00 -12.30 8.59
N VAL A 103 -9.65 -12.02 9.72
CA VAL A 103 -9.54 -10.71 10.39
C VAL A 103 -8.11 -10.45 10.83
N ALA A 104 -7.42 -11.45 11.40
CA ALA A 104 -6.03 -11.31 11.81
C ALA A 104 -5.10 -11.00 10.61
N ARG A 105 -5.29 -11.67 9.46
CA ARG A 105 -4.50 -11.44 8.24
C ARG A 105 -4.69 -10.03 7.68
N TYR A 106 -5.93 -9.52 7.64
CA TYR A 106 -6.20 -8.17 7.12
C TYR A 106 -5.92 -7.04 8.12
N ALA A 107 -6.00 -7.31 9.44
CA ALA A 107 -5.74 -6.30 10.46
C ALA A 107 -4.30 -5.77 10.41
N PHE A 108 -3.31 -6.63 10.15
CA PHE A 108 -1.91 -6.20 10.00
C PHE A 108 -1.72 -5.27 8.81
N VAL A 109 -2.31 -5.60 7.66
CA VAL A 109 -2.27 -4.74 6.47
C VAL A 109 -2.92 -3.40 6.78
N ALA A 110 -4.11 -3.40 7.40
CA ALA A 110 -4.81 -2.17 7.74
C ALA A 110 -3.99 -1.27 8.66
N ILE A 111 -3.34 -1.81 9.69
CA ILE A 111 -2.49 -1.03 10.61
C ILE A 111 -1.30 -0.41 9.87
N PHE A 112 -0.61 -1.17 9.02
CA PHE A 112 0.53 -0.67 8.25
C PHE A 112 0.12 0.36 7.19
N VAL A 113 -1.00 0.14 6.50
CA VAL A 113 -1.58 1.11 5.55
C VAL A 113 -1.92 2.40 6.28
N LEU A 114 -2.67 2.34 7.38
CA LEU A 114 -3.08 3.51 8.15
C LEU A 114 -1.87 4.30 8.64
N GLN A 115 -0.85 3.62 9.16
CA GLN A 115 0.40 4.25 9.57
C GLN A 115 1.08 4.96 8.39
N GLN A 116 1.10 4.35 7.20
CA GLN A 116 1.69 5.00 6.03
C GLN A 116 0.87 6.17 5.51
N VAL A 117 -0.46 6.07 5.53
CA VAL A 117 -1.33 7.20 5.16
C VAL A 117 -1.07 8.37 6.09
N ALA A 118 -0.94 8.13 7.40
CA ALA A 118 -0.60 9.15 8.37
C ALA A 118 0.80 9.75 8.14
N GLU A 119 1.82 8.92 7.89
CA GLU A 119 3.17 9.39 7.58
C GLU A 119 3.20 10.24 6.29
N ARG A 120 2.47 9.82 5.25
CA ARG A 120 2.36 10.55 3.98
C ARG A 120 1.56 11.83 4.11
N TYR A 121 0.50 11.85 4.93
CA TYR A 121 -0.23 13.07 5.22
C TYR A 121 0.68 14.10 5.91
N ASN A 122 1.42 13.65 6.92
CA ASN A 122 2.38 14.50 7.61
C ASN A 122 3.48 15.02 6.67
N ARG A 123 3.96 14.20 5.72
CA ARG A 123 4.96 14.61 4.72
C ARG A 123 4.39 15.61 3.71
N HIS A 124 3.30 15.26 3.03
CA HIS A 124 2.85 16.00 1.86
C HIS A 124 1.89 17.15 2.20
N VAL A 125 1.04 16.99 3.21
CA VAL A 125 0.07 18.03 3.62
C VAL A 125 0.68 18.94 4.68
N ALA A 126 1.23 18.38 5.78
CA ALA A 126 1.74 19.21 6.88
C ALA A 126 3.12 19.80 6.59
N LYS A 127 4.07 18.99 6.09
CA LYS A 127 5.46 19.43 5.81
C LYS A 127 5.68 19.95 4.38
N LYS A 128 4.72 19.73 3.48
CA LYS A 128 4.79 20.12 2.05
C LYS A 128 6.02 19.55 1.32
N ASP A 129 6.49 18.38 1.74
CA ASP A 129 7.55 17.66 1.05
C ASP A 129 7.02 17.19 -0.32
N PRO A 130 7.73 17.44 -1.44
CA PRO A 130 7.31 16.96 -2.75
C PRO A 130 7.41 15.43 -2.83
N PHE A 131 6.38 14.77 -3.36
CA PHE A 131 6.44 13.35 -3.70
C PHE A 131 7.17 13.15 -5.04
N TRP A 132 6.80 13.97 -6.03
CA TRP A 132 7.51 14.04 -7.30
C TRP A 132 8.40 15.29 -7.37
N PRO A 133 9.64 15.19 -7.89
CA PRO A 133 10.51 16.35 -8.09
C PRO A 133 10.14 17.15 -9.36
N PHE A 134 8.86 17.16 -9.76
CA PHE A 134 8.39 17.99 -10.88
C PHE A 134 8.27 19.45 -10.44
N ARG A 135 9.41 20.08 -10.14
CA ARG A 135 9.52 21.53 -10.19
C ARG A 135 10.18 21.87 -11.52
N PRO A 136 9.64 22.84 -12.29
CA PRO A 136 10.47 23.50 -13.28
C PRO A 136 11.68 24.03 -12.53
N THR A 137 12.89 23.61 -12.91
CA THR A 137 14.07 24.41 -12.63
C THR A 137 13.84 25.73 -13.34
N THR A 138 13.31 26.73 -12.64
CA THR A 138 13.53 28.11 -13.05
C THR A 138 15.03 28.35 -12.89
N GLY A 139 15.77 28.00 -13.94
CA GLY A 139 17.01 28.68 -14.22
C GLY A 139 16.64 30.13 -14.52
N ASN A 140 16.87 30.98 -13.53
CA ASN A 140 17.24 32.40 -13.57
C ASN A 140 16.98 33.02 -12.19
#